data_AF-A0A5B0QNM1-F1
#
_entry.id   AF-A0A5B0QNM1-F1
#
_cell.length_a   1.000
_cell.length_b   1.000
_cell.length_c   1.000
_cell.angle_alpha   90.00
_cell.angle_beta   90.00
_cell.angle_gamma   90.00
#
_symmetry.space_group_name_H-M   'P 1'
#
loop_
_entity.id
_entity.type
_entity.pdbx_description
1 polymer ?
#
loop_
_entity_poly.entity_id
_entity_poly.type
_entity_poly.pdbx_seq_one_letter_code
_entity_poly.pdbx_strand_id
1 'polypeptide(L)'
;MDISMDSNNSTGPADRRYEKFLEWLRKARGVELEETISAHEFRETGEGWGLIAETEIRKGTTLFSIPRPGPSANSPLLSVQTSRLMAVLSAQERARISRNWLPLLLVLLWERVQAILNPLDPLRWAPYFDTLPEEFDTLMFWNQDELAELTGSTILDKIGKEEVEKDYETVIKPMIESRADLFPVPEGTSWEENYGIAMYHRMGSLVLSRSFHVEASPSNGEDPDEGHDVSMESAHSLVPESVDNGHSTEPIQETLDHHSELGIEGEDEDEDEEREAVEDIAMVPLADLLNAKTGSENARLFYETDCLKMKATRNIKKGEQIYNTYGDPPNSDLLRRYGHVDDPNRFDVVEISIKTCVDVAQSHLSSQSAPMVSSEGLQHRLDWALEMGIDDVFEVATEVERKKNGSPLLPEELTCLLKILLLSGEEFEDHKSKEKLPKPKLNNPDVITLAQKVIDRRMKDYPTSIDEDERLLEGLRSTSRHSRAGDSLNRRIKAIIVRKSEKQILAQLRDSLVQKLGSYQQGQDQNGVHHLQKRKINCDTDLDLNQCQAAIKSRKTH
;
A
#
# COMPACT_ATOMS: atom_id res chain seq x y z
N MET A 1 33.09 -32.77 -20.88
CA MET A 1 32.14 -33.24 -21.90
C MET A 1 31.05 -32.20 -21.92
N ASP A 2 31.09 -31.35 -22.95
CA ASP A 2 30.07 -30.35 -23.22
C ASP A 2 28.72 -31.04 -23.42
N ILE A 3 27.73 -30.62 -22.64
CA ILE A 3 26.33 -30.92 -22.92
C ILE A 3 25.72 -29.56 -23.28
N SER A 4 25.55 -29.33 -24.58
CA SER A 4 24.75 -28.23 -25.08
C SER A 4 23.32 -28.45 -24.60
N MET A 5 22.85 -27.59 -23.70
CA MET A 5 21.43 -27.41 -23.48
C MET A 5 20.92 -26.57 -24.65
N ASP A 6 20.45 -27.24 -25.69
CA ASP A 6 19.55 -26.63 -26.66
C ASP A 6 18.25 -26.31 -25.91
N SER A 7 18.14 -25.08 -25.41
CA SER A 7 16.89 -24.50 -24.95
C SER A 7 15.98 -24.33 -26.17
N ASN A 8 15.22 -25.38 -26.46
CA ASN A 8 14.07 -25.32 -27.36
C ASN A 8 13.08 -24.31 -26.74
N ASN A 9 13.18 -23.03 -27.13
CA ASN A 9 12.15 -22.04 -26.93
C ASN A 9 10.92 -22.50 -27.73
N SER A 10 10.07 -23.32 -27.12
CA SER A 10 8.73 -23.55 -27.64
C SER A 10 7.91 -22.29 -27.37
N THR A 11 7.99 -21.31 -28.26
CA THR A 11 6.96 -20.28 -28.36
C THR A 11 5.65 -21.02 -28.62
N GLY A 12 4.78 -21.08 -27.61
CA GLY A 12 3.41 -21.57 -27.80
C GLY A 12 2.74 -20.81 -28.94
N PRO A 13 1.73 -21.38 -29.61
CA PRO A 13 0.99 -20.66 -30.65
C PRO A 13 0.46 -19.35 -30.07
N ALA A 14 0.70 -18.24 -30.77
CA ALA A 14 0.19 -16.93 -30.39
C ALA A 14 -1.32 -17.03 -30.12
N ASP A 15 -1.76 -16.59 -28.94
CA ASP A 15 -3.18 -16.56 -28.61
C ASP A 15 -3.84 -15.48 -29.46
N ARG A 16 -4.72 -15.92 -30.36
CA ARG A 16 -5.44 -15.08 -31.33
C ARG A 16 -6.19 -13.92 -30.66
N ARG A 17 -6.52 -14.00 -29.37
CA ARG A 17 -7.13 -12.89 -28.62
C ARG A 17 -6.20 -11.67 -28.56
N TYR A 18 -4.93 -11.88 -28.24
CA TYR A 18 -3.94 -10.80 -28.16
C TYR A 18 -3.58 -10.24 -29.54
N GLU A 19 -3.55 -11.08 -30.59
CA GLU A 19 -3.38 -10.57 -31.96
C GLU A 19 -4.50 -9.60 -32.36
N LYS A 20 -5.77 -9.98 -32.10
CA LYS A 20 -6.93 -9.12 -32.35
C LYS A 20 -6.88 -7.84 -31.52
N PHE A 21 -6.48 -7.95 -30.26
CA PHE A 21 -6.35 -6.81 -29.35
C PHE A 21 -5.31 -5.80 -29.85
N LEU A 22 -4.10 -6.24 -30.19
CA LEU A 22 -3.04 -5.37 -30.71
C LEU A 22 -3.41 -4.76 -32.07
N GLU A 23 -4.09 -5.53 -32.94
CA GLU A 23 -4.62 -5.02 -34.21
C GLU A 23 -5.68 -3.94 -33.99
N TRP A 24 -6.61 -4.15 -33.05
CA TRP A 24 -7.63 -3.19 -32.68
C TRP A 24 -7.04 -1.90 -32.13
N LEU A 25 -6.07 -1.99 -31.22
CA LEU A 25 -5.36 -0.82 -30.68
C LEU A 25 -4.74 0.03 -31.80
N ARG A 26 -4.00 -0.61 -32.71
CA ARG A 26 -3.32 0.07 -33.83
C ARG A 26 -4.31 0.65 -34.84
N LYS A 27 -5.28 -0.14 -35.30
CA LYS A 27 -6.14 0.22 -36.44
C LYS A 27 -7.35 1.07 -36.06
N ALA A 28 -7.93 0.84 -34.89
CA ALA A 28 -9.18 1.49 -34.47
C ALA A 28 -8.97 2.57 -33.41
N ARG A 29 -7.96 2.43 -32.54
CA ARG A 29 -7.79 3.30 -31.36
C ARG A 29 -6.60 4.27 -31.44
N GLY A 30 -5.83 4.22 -32.53
CA GLY A 30 -4.73 5.14 -32.78
C GLY A 30 -3.52 4.94 -31.86
N VAL A 31 -3.36 3.74 -31.30
CA VAL A 31 -2.18 3.40 -30.50
C VAL A 31 -0.99 3.16 -31.42
N GLU A 32 0.10 3.88 -31.15
CA GLU A 32 1.40 3.63 -31.77
C GLU A 32 2.11 2.54 -30.98
N LEU A 33 2.58 1.48 -31.64
CA LEU A 33 3.16 0.32 -30.99
C LEU A 33 4.40 -0.13 -31.74
N GLU A 34 5.54 -0.13 -31.05
CA GLU A 34 6.81 -0.62 -31.60
C GLU A 34 6.72 -2.08 -32.05
N GLU A 35 7.45 -2.42 -33.11
CA GLU A 35 7.51 -3.80 -33.63
C GLU A 35 8.38 -4.72 -32.77
N THR A 36 9.13 -4.15 -31.83
CA THR A 36 10.09 -4.86 -30.98
C THR A 36 9.46 -5.54 -29.76
N ILE A 37 8.13 -5.45 -29.59
CA ILE A 37 7.42 -6.01 -28.43
C ILE A 37 6.24 -6.86 -28.87
N SER A 38 5.93 -7.91 -28.10
CA SER A 38 4.79 -8.79 -28.33
C SER A 38 4.18 -9.26 -27.00
N ALA A 39 2.94 -9.74 -27.04
CA ALA A 39 2.32 -10.37 -25.89
C ALA A 39 2.84 -11.80 -25.71
N HIS A 40 3.13 -12.18 -24.46
CA HIS A 40 3.70 -13.48 -24.12
C HIS A 40 3.12 -14.00 -22.80
N GLU A 41 2.94 -15.31 -22.69
CA GLU A 41 2.44 -15.96 -21.47
C GLU A 41 3.61 -16.58 -20.69
N PHE A 42 3.96 -15.95 -19.57
CA PHE A 42 5.05 -16.35 -18.67
C PHE A 42 4.60 -17.46 -17.69
N ARG A 43 4.34 -18.64 -18.25
CA ARG A 43 3.88 -19.80 -17.47
C ARG A 43 4.95 -20.34 -16.53
N GLU A 44 6.23 -20.19 -16.88
CA GLU A 44 7.34 -20.72 -16.09
C GLU A 44 7.51 -19.97 -14.77
N THR A 45 7.20 -18.67 -14.76
CA THR A 45 7.26 -17.82 -13.56
C THR A 45 5.91 -17.70 -12.86
N GLY A 46 4.81 -18.09 -13.53
CA GLY A 46 3.46 -17.99 -12.98
C GLY A 46 2.87 -16.58 -13.02
N GLU A 47 3.50 -15.66 -13.77
CA GLU A 47 3.10 -14.25 -13.88
C GLU A 47 1.98 -14.03 -14.91
N GLY A 48 1.57 -15.09 -15.64
CA GLY A 48 0.50 -15.00 -16.61
C GLY A 48 0.91 -14.24 -17.88
N TRP A 49 0.01 -13.47 -18.46
CA TRP A 49 0.30 -12.71 -19.68
C TRP A 49 1.03 -11.41 -19.38
N GLY A 50 2.03 -11.11 -20.20
CA GLY A 50 2.82 -9.89 -20.14
C GLY A 50 3.34 -9.48 -21.52
N LEU A 51 4.24 -8.50 -21.55
CA LEU A 51 4.97 -8.13 -22.77
C LEU A 51 6.41 -8.67 -22.75
N ILE A 52 6.90 -9.09 -23.91
CA ILE A 52 8.27 -9.56 -24.11
C ILE A 52 8.97 -8.74 -25.21
N ALA A 53 10.28 -8.55 -25.05
CA ALA A 53 11.09 -7.90 -26.07
C ALA A 53 11.53 -8.90 -27.17
N GLU A 54 11.13 -8.67 -28.41
CA GLU A 54 11.50 -9.50 -29.58
C GLU A 54 12.93 -9.22 -30.08
N THR A 55 13.43 -8.02 -29.76
CA THR A 55 14.79 -7.57 -30.04
C THR A 55 15.35 -6.82 -28.83
N GLU A 56 16.64 -6.49 -28.86
CA GLU A 56 17.21 -5.60 -27.84
C GLU A 56 16.57 -4.20 -27.94
N ILE A 57 16.16 -3.65 -26.80
CA ILE A 57 15.54 -2.32 -26.68
C ILE A 57 16.45 -1.45 -25.83
N ARG A 58 16.75 -0.25 -26.31
CA ARG A 58 17.61 0.70 -25.59
C ARG A 58 16.82 1.49 -24.57
N LYS A 59 17.48 1.89 -23.48
CA LYS A 59 16.94 2.88 -22.54
C LYS A 59 16.42 4.12 -23.30
N GLY A 60 15.25 4.60 -22.90
CA GLY A 60 14.58 5.77 -23.47
C GLY A 60 13.74 5.48 -24.71
N THR A 61 13.73 4.24 -25.22
CA THR A 61 12.86 3.86 -26.34
C THR A 61 11.40 3.91 -25.88
N THR A 62 10.55 4.62 -26.62
CA THR A 62 9.10 4.55 -26.47
C THR A 62 8.63 3.20 -26.97
N LEU A 63 8.01 2.39 -26.12
CA LEU A 63 7.48 1.07 -26.46
C LEU A 63 6.12 1.18 -27.16
N PHE A 64 5.27 2.08 -26.65
CA PHE A 64 3.99 2.42 -27.25
C PHE A 64 3.48 3.78 -26.74
N SER A 65 2.61 4.40 -27.54
CA SER A 65 1.92 5.66 -27.23
C SER A 65 0.40 5.45 -27.28
N ILE A 66 -0.30 5.81 -26.21
CA ILE A 66 -1.75 5.67 -26.07
C ILE A 66 -2.40 7.06 -26.11
N PRO A 67 -3.24 7.39 -27.11
CA PRO A 67 -3.90 8.70 -27.16
C PRO A 67 -4.79 8.94 -25.93
N ARG A 68 -4.76 10.16 -25.38
CA ARG A 68 -5.63 10.59 -24.28
C ARG A 68 -7.04 10.98 -24.78
N PRO A 69 -8.06 10.89 -23.92
CA PRO A 69 -9.38 11.44 -24.21
C PRO A 69 -9.30 12.97 -24.36
N GLY A 70 -10.11 13.54 -25.26
CA GLY A 70 -10.08 14.95 -25.63
C GLY A 70 -9.43 15.18 -27.00
N PRO A 71 -8.08 15.17 -27.12
CA PRO A 71 -7.37 15.33 -28.40
C PRO A 71 -7.71 14.23 -29.42
N SER A 72 -8.07 13.03 -28.96
CA SER A 72 -8.49 11.91 -29.80
C SER A 72 -9.87 11.38 -29.40
N ALA A 73 -10.81 11.41 -30.35
CA ALA A 73 -12.13 10.79 -30.19
C ALA A 73 -12.08 9.25 -30.13
N ASN A 74 -10.92 8.65 -30.45
CA ASN A 74 -10.75 7.20 -30.52
C ASN A 74 -9.85 6.64 -29.39
N SER A 75 -9.48 7.45 -28.40
CA SER A 75 -8.64 7.04 -27.27
C SER A 75 -9.11 5.70 -26.68
N PRO A 76 -8.23 4.70 -26.48
CA PRO A 76 -8.62 3.41 -25.88
C PRO A 76 -8.80 3.47 -24.37
N LEU A 77 -8.49 4.59 -23.70
CA LEU A 77 -8.67 4.72 -22.26
C LEU A 77 -10.14 4.51 -21.91
N LEU A 78 -10.39 3.73 -20.85
CA LEU A 78 -11.73 3.43 -20.37
C LEU A 78 -11.89 4.01 -18.96
N SER A 79 -12.52 5.18 -18.90
CA SER A 79 -12.80 5.95 -17.69
C SER A 79 -14.24 6.45 -17.67
N VAL A 80 -14.65 7.05 -16.55
CA VAL A 80 -15.95 7.73 -16.39
C VAL A 80 -16.18 8.75 -17.52
N GLN A 81 -15.16 9.52 -17.87
CA GLN A 81 -15.24 10.61 -18.84
C GLN A 81 -15.39 10.13 -20.29
N THR A 82 -14.76 9.00 -20.62
CA THR A 82 -14.87 8.40 -21.96
C THR A 82 -16.19 7.68 -22.20
N SER A 83 -16.96 7.41 -21.14
CA SER A 83 -18.15 6.59 -21.23
C SER A 83 -19.35 7.33 -21.82
N ARG A 84 -20.01 6.68 -22.78
CA ARG A 84 -21.27 7.17 -23.35
C ARG A 84 -22.44 7.06 -22.37
N LEU A 85 -22.33 6.20 -21.36
CA LEU A 85 -23.32 6.05 -20.31
C LEU A 85 -23.49 7.35 -19.51
N MET A 86 -22.39 7.98 -19.11
CA MET A 86 -22.41 9.16 -18.23
C MET A 86 -23.13 10.36 -18.87
N ALA A 87 -23.08 10.45 -20.20
CA ALA A 87 -23.78 11.48 -20.98
C ALA A 87 -25.31 11.30 -21.02
N VAL A 88 -25.81 10.07 -20.86
CA VAL A 88 -27.26 9.77 -20.93
C VAL A 88 -27.94 9.66 -19.56
N LEU A 89 -27.15 9.58 -18.48
CA LEU A 89 -27.68 9.65 -17.12
C LEU A 89 -28.15 11.07 -16.79
N SER A 90 -29.18 11.19 -15.97
CA SER A 90 -29.64 12.44 -15.37
C SER A 90 -28.66 12.94 -14.30
N ALA A 91 -28.77 14.22 -13.92
CA ALA A 91 -27.94 14.78 -12.85
C ALA A 91 -28.15 14.05 -11.51
N GLN A 92 -29.39 13.67 -11.19
CA GLN A 92 -29.73 12.93 -9.97
C GLN A 92 -29.12 11.52 -9.97
N GLU A 93 -29.17 10.83 -11.12
CA GLU A 93 -28.54 9.51 -11.28
C GLU A 93 -27.02 9.59 -11.10
N ARG A 94 -26.36 10.60 -11.68
CA ARG A 94 -24.92 10.83 -11.49
C ARG A 94 -24.57 11.13 -10.04
N ALA A 95 -25.35 11.99 -9.37
CA ALA A 95 -25.13 12.31 -7.97
C ALA A 95 -25.23 11.05 -7.08
N ARG A 96 -26.18 10.15 -7.36
CA ARG A 96 -26.37 8.90 -6.61
C ARG A 96 -25.16 7.96 -6.65
N ILE A 97 -24.39 7.98 -7.73
CA ILE A 97 -23.19 7.14 -7.90
C ILE A 97 -21.89 7.90 -7.69
N SER A 98 -21.90 9.19 -7.37
CA SER A 98 -20.71 10.05 -7.37
C SER A 98 -19.60 9.66 -6.38
N ARG A 99 -19.84 8.73 -5.46
CA ARG A 99 -18.86 8.32 -4.44
C ARG A 99 -17.94 7.20 -4.91
N ASN A 100 -16.70 7.22 -4.44
CA ASN A 100 -15.69 6.18 -4.63
C ASN A 100 -15.61 5.73 -6.10
N TRP A 101 -15.43 4.42 -6.34
CA TRP A 101 -15.40 3.84 -7.68
C TRP A 101 -16.76 3.55 -8.31
N LEU A 102 -17.89 3.87 -7.67
CA LEU A 102 -19.21 3.49 -8.18
C LEU A 102 -19.48 3.94 -9.63
N PRO A 103 -19.10 5.16 -10.07
CA PRO A 103 -19.29 5.55 -11.46
C PRO A 103 -18.49 4.69 -12.43
N LEU A 104 -17.21 4.45 -12.10
CA LEU A 104 -16.31 3.65 -12.94
C LEU A 104 -16.79 2.19 -13.02
N LEU A 105 -17.19 1.59 -11.90
CA LEU A 105 -17.69 0.21 -11.88
C LEU A 105 -18.97 0.05 -12.70
N LEU A 106 -19.89 1.01 -12.63
CA LEU A 106 -21.08 1.02 -13.46
C LEU A 106 -20.75 1.15 -14.95
N VAL A 107 -19.79 2.03 -15.29
CA VAL A 107 -19.26 2.21 -16.65
C VAL A 107 -18.65 0.91 -17.18
N LEU A 108 -17.83 0.22 -16.39
CA LEU A 108 -17.21 -1.04 -16.79
C LEU A 108 -18.25 -2.14 -17.06
N LEU A 109 -19.25 -2.28 -16.18
CA LEU A 109 -20.37 -3.20 -16.39
C LEU A 109 -21.11 -2.89 -17.69
N TRP A 110 -21.40 -1.61 -17.92
CA TRP A 110 -22.12 -1.17 -19.12
C TRP A 110 -21.32 -1.40 -20.40
N GLU A 111 -20.09 -0.92 -20.48
CA GLU A 111 -19.25 -1.03 -21.67
C GLU A 111 -18.95 -2.50 -22.02
N ARG A 112 -18.82 -3.38 -21.02
CA ARG A 112 -18.67 -4.83 -21.24
C ARG A 112 -19.90 -5.42 -21.93
N VAL A 113 -21.11 -5.05 -21.49
CA VAL A 113 -22.34 -5.50 -22.15
C VAL A 113 -22.49 -4.89 -23.54
N GLN A 114 -22.14 -3.61 -23.72
CA GLN A 114 -22.16 -2.98 -25.04
C GLN A 114 -21.20 -3.66 -26.02
N ALA A 115 -20.03 -4.10 -25.54
CA ALA A 115 -19.08 -4.89 -26.31
C ALA A 115 -19.64 -6.24 -26.76
N ILE A 116 -20.44 -6.92 -25.91
CA ILE A 116 -21.14 -8.17 -26.28
C ILE A 116 -22.23 -7.92 -27.32
N LEU A 117 -23.01 -6.85 -27.16
CA LEU A 117 -24.12 -6.54 -28.05
C LEU A 117 -23.67 -6.04 -29.42
N ASN A 118 -22.50 -5.39 -29.49
CA ASN A 118 -21.98 -4.75 -30.69
C ASN A 118 -20.54 -5.20 -30.98
N PRO A 119 -20.29 -6.50 -31.19
CA PRO A 119 -18.92 -7.05 -31.27
C PRO A 119 -18.16 -6.64 -32.53
N LEU A 120 -18.85 -6.07 -33.53
CA LEU A 120 -18.27 -5.58 -34.78
C LEU A 120 -17.98 -4.07 -34.77
N ASP A 121 -18.41 -3.35 -33.72
CA ASP A 121 -18.14 -1.92 -33.61
C ASP A 121 -16.68 -1.71 -33.18
N PRO A 122 -15.82 -1.12 -34.05
CA PRO A 122 -14.40 -0.96 -33.75
C PRO A 122 -14.13 0.02 -32.60
N LEU A 123 -15.10 0.85 -32.21
CA LEU A 123 -14.97 1.77 -31.07
C LEU A 123 -15.32 1.12 -29.73
N ARG A 124 -15.83 -0.12 -29.72
CA ARG A 124 -16.09 -0.87 -28.48
C ARG A 124 -14.84 -1.59 -27.98
N TRP A 125 -14.82 -1.83 -26.68
CA TRP A 125 -13.70 -2.46 -25.96
C TRP A 125 -13.76 -4.00 -25.97
N ALA A 126 -14.49 -4.64 -26.89
CA ALA A 126 -14.59 -6.10 -26.93
C ALA A 126 -13.21 -6.79 -26.98
N PRO A 127 -12.26 -6.39 -27.85
CA PRO A 127 -10.93 -7.01 -27.88
C PRO A 127 -10.13 -6.80 -26.60
N TYR A 128 -10.40 -5.73 -25.84
CA TYR A 128 -9.76 -5.47 -24.56
C TYR A 128 -10.35 -6.36 -23.46
N PHE A 129 -11.69 -6.41 -23.33
CA PHE A 129 -12.34 -7.29 -22.36
C PHE A 129 -12.00 -8.78 -22.56
N ASP A 130 -11.79 -9.22 -23.81
CA ASP A 130 -11.37 -10.59 -24.15
C ASP A 130 -9.96 -10.96 -23.61
N THR A 131 -9.12 -9.95 -23.33
CA THR A 131 -7.76 -10.14 -22.77
C THR A 131 -7.71 -10.03 -21.25
N LEU A 132 -8.75 -9.48 -20.62
CA LEU A 132 -8.76 -9.27 -19.17
C LEU A 132 -8.98 -10.59 -18.39
N PRO A 133 -8.39 -10.75 -17.19
CA PRO A 133 -8.59 -11.92 -16.36
C PRO A 133 -10.06 -12.17 -16.02
N GLU A 134 -10.44 -13.46 -15.99
CA GLU A 134 -11.76 -13.92 -15.53
C GLU A 134 -11.78 -14.25 -14.03
N GLU A 135 -10.62 -14.62 -13.49
CA GLU A 135 -10.43 -15.05 -12.11
C GLU A 135 -9.36 -14.19 -11.43
N PHE A 136 -9.48 -14.03 -10.12
CA PHE A 136 -8.59 -13.22 -9.29
C PHE A 136 -8.24 -13.95 -8.01
N ASP A 137 -7.06 -13.64 -7.48
CA ASP A 137 -6.56 -14.15 -6.21
C ASP A 137 -6.48 -13.05 -5.13
N THR A 138 -7.15 -11.91 -5.35
CA THR A 138 -7.34 -10.88 -4.32
C THR A 138 -8.18 -11.42 -3.16
N LEU A 139 -7.97 -10.88 -1.96
CA LEU A 139 -8.50 -11.44 -0.71
C LEU A 139 -10.02 -11.57 -0.66
N MET A 140 -10.77 -10.76 -1.41
CA MET A 140 -12.24 -10.83 -1.44
C MET A 140 -12.79 -12.17 -1.96
N PHE A 141 -11.98 -12.92 -2.71
CA PHE A 141 -12.32 -14.25 -3.26
C PHE A 141 -11.82 -15.42 -2.41
N TRP A 142 -11.17 -15.15 -1.28
CA TRP A 142 -10.70 -16.18 -0.38
C TRP A 142 -11.82 -16.63 0.54
N ASN A 143 -11.84 -17.91 0.87
CA ASN A 143 -12.76 -18.43 1.87
C ASN A 143 -12.24 -18.19 3.30
N GLN A 144 -13.06 -18.48 4.31
CA GLN A 144 -12.72 -18.19 5.71
C GLN A 144 -11.46 -18.94 6.20
N ASP A 145 -11.24 -20.18 5.75
CA ASP A 145 -10.08 -20.98 6.14
C ASP A 145 -8.80 -20.41 5.49
N GLU A 146 -8.91 -19.93 4.25
CA GLU A 146 -7.82 -19.27 3.53
C GLU A 146 -7.47 -17.93 4.18
N LEU A 147 -8.47 -17.12 4.55
CA LEU A 147 -8.26 -15.86 5.27
C LEU A 147 -7.67 -16.09 6.67
N ALA A 148 -8.04 -17.19 7.35
CA ALA A 148 -7.47 -17.54 8.65
C ALA A 148 -5.96 -17.79 8.61
N GLU A 149 -5.39 -18.14 7.44
CA GLU A 149 -3.93 -18.22 7.27
C GLU A 149 -3.24 -16.84 7.40
N LEU A 150 -3.96 -15.72 7.28
CA LEU A 150 -3.42 -14.37 7.50
C LEU A 150 -3.60 -13.87 8.95
N THR A 151 -4.01 -14.73 9.88
CA THR A 151 -4.18 -14.35 11.30
C THR A 151 -2.92 -13.67 11.84
N GLY A 152 -3.10 -12.46 12.37
CA GLY A 152 -2.03 -11.62 12.92
C GLY A 152 -1.55 -10.51 11.98
N SER A 153 -1.86 -10.58 10.69
CA SER A 153 -1.66 -9.48 9.74
C SER A 153 -2.86 -8.52 9.78
N THR A 154 -2.60 -7.21 9.67
CA THR A 154 -3.63 -6.16 9.63
C THR A 154 -4.34 -6.08 8.27
N ILE A 155 -3.83 -6.79 7.26
CA ILE A 155 -4.43 -6.87 5.93
C ILE A 155 -5.89 -7.37 5.94
N LEU A 156 -6.27 -8.17 6.94
CA LEU A 156 -7.62 -8.72 7.07
C LEU A 156 -8.68 -7.64 7.31
N ASP A 157 -8.28 -6.53 7.94
CA ASP A 157 -9.16 -5.41 8.21
C ASP A 157 -9.40 -4.58 6.92
N LYS A 158 -8.48 -4.68 5.94
CA LYS A 158 -8.44 -3.86 4.71
C LYS A 158 -9.07 -4.53 3.46
N ILE A 159 -9.92 -5.56 3.63
CA ILE A 159 -10.54 -6.29 2.49
C ILE A 159 -11.73 -5.52 1.90
N GLY A 160 -12.53 -4.85 2.74
CA GLY A 160 -13.66 -4.00 2.30
C GLY A 160 -14.85 -4.73 1.65
N LYS A 161 -14.92 -6.07 1.70
CA LYS A 161 -15.95 -6.85 0.99
C LYS A 161 -17.38 -6.49 1.37
N GLU A 162 -17.67 -6.37 2.67
CA GLU A 162 -19.03 -6.10 3.16
C GLU A 162 -19.55 -4.73 2.68
N GLU A 163 -18.67 -3.72 2.65
CA GLU A 163 -19.01 -2.40 2.14
C GLU A 163 -19.27 -2.40 0.64
N VAL A 164 -18.43 -3.09 -0.13
CA VAL A 164 -18.60 -3.27 -1.58
C VAL A 164 -19.94 -3.96 -1.90
N GLU A 165 -20.30 -5.01 -1.16
CA GLU A 165 -21.58 -5.73 -1.33
C GLU A 165 -22.78 -4.85 -0.94
N LYS A 166 -22.65 -4.04 0.12
CA LYS A 166 -23.67 -3.07 0.53
C LYS A 166 -23.91 -2.01 -0.54
N ASP A 167 -22.84 -1.45 -1.11
CA ASP A 167 -22.93 -0.46 -2.17
C ASP A 167 -23.57 -1.04 -3.44
N TYR A 168 -23.25 -2.29 -3.75
CA TYR A 168 -23.88 -3.00 -4.86
C TYR A 168 -25.40 -3.12 -4.67
N GLU A 169 -25.85 -3.64 -3.53
CA GLU A 169 -27.28 -3.90 -3.27
C GLU A 169 -28.11 -2.62 -3.10
N THR A 170 -27.52 -1.55 -2.54
CA THR A 170 -28.26 -0.32 -2.22
C THR A 170 -28.20 0.74 -3.33
N VAL A 171 -27.16 0.72 -4.16
CA VAL A 171 -26.94 1.74 -5.19
C VAL A 171 -26.90 1.15 -6.59
N ILE A 172 -25.94 0.29 -6.90
CA ILE A 172 -25.65 -0.14 -8.28
C ILE A 172 -26.78 -0.98 -8.85
N LYS A 173 -27.22 -2.02 -8.14
CA LYS A 173 -28.26 -2.92 -8.62
C LYS A 173 -29.60 -2.20 -8.84
N PRO A 174 -30.13 -1.41 -7.88
CA PRO A 174 -31.35 -0.63 -8.12
C PRO A 174 -31.23 0.34 -9.29
N MET A 175 -30.04 0.93 -9.51
CA MET A 175 -29.81 1.82 -10.65
C MET A 175 -29.92 1.08 -11.99
N ILE A 176 -29.27 -0.08 -12.10
CA ILE A 176 -29.33 -0.94 -13.29
C ILE A 176 -30.78 -1.40 -13.55
N GLU A 177 -31.48 -1.89 -12.52
CA GLU A 177 -32.85 -2.39 -12.62
C GLU A 177 -33.84 -1.30 -13.06
N SER A 178 -33.67 -0.06 -12.58
CA SER A 178 -34.53 1.07 -12.97
C SER A 178 -34.33 1.54 -14.41
N ARG A 179 -33.24 1.15 -15.07
CA ARG A 179 -32.82 1.60 -16.41
C ARG A 179 -32.60 0.44 -17.37
N ALA A 180 -33.56 -0.48 -17.43
CA ALA A 180 -33.53 -1.61 -18.38
C ALA A 180 -33.38 -1.16 -19.86
N ASP A 181 -33.74 0.08 -20.18
CA ASP A 181 -33.48 0.73 -21.48
C ASP A 181 -31.98 0.89 -21.78
N LEU A 182 -31.16 1.15 -20.76
CA LEU A 182 -29.71 1.32 -20.87
C LEU A 182 -28.92 0.05 -20.57
N PHE A 183 -29.47 -0.84 -19.74
CA PHE A 183 -28.83 -2.07 -19.28
C PHE A 183 -29.58 -3.32 -19.78
N PRO A 184 -29.65 -3.55 -21.10
CA PRO A 184 -30.26 -4.76 -21.65
C PRO A 184 -29.45 -6.01 -21.28
N VAL A 185 -30.11 -7.16 -21.26
CA VAL A 185 -29.44 -8.46 -21.11
C VAL A 185 -29.20 -9.05 -22.51
N PRO A 186 -27.94 -9.35 -22.89
CA PRO A 186 -27.64 -9.98 -24.17
C PRO A 186 -28.35 -11.32 -24.37
N GLU A 187 -28.75 -11.61 -25.61
CA GLU A 187 -29.39 -12.87 -25.96
C GLU A 187 -28.48 -14.06 -25.63
N GLY A 188 -29.05 -15.09 -25.00
CA GLY A 188 -28.29 -16.29 -24.59
C GLY A 188 -27.50 -16.13 -23.28
N THR A 189 -27.62 -14.99 -22.60
CA THR A 189 -27.02 -14.76 -21.28
C THR A 189 -28.10 -14.39 -20.25
N SER A 190 -27.73 -14.38 -18.97
CA SER A 190 -28.58 -14.01 -17.85
C SER A 190 -28.23 -12.64 -17.27
N TRP A 191 -29.14 -12.06 -16.49
CA TRP A 191 -28.86 -10.83 -15.75
C TRP A 191 -27.70 -11.02 -14.78
N GLU A 192 -27.66 -12.16 -14.06
CA GLU A 192 -26.62 -12.49 -13.09
C GLU A 192 -25.22 -12.56 -13.71
N GLU A 193 -25.08 -13.17 -14.88
CA GLU A 193 -23.81 -13.24 -15.62
C GLU A 193 -23.32 -11.85 -16.04
N ASN A 194 -24.22 -10.87 -16.20
CA ASN A 194 -23.86 -9.57 -16.74
C ASN A 194 -23.72 -8.44 -15.73
N TYR A 195 -24.60 -8.45 -14.73
CA TYR A 195 -24.77 -7.37 -13.76
C TYR A 195 -24.81 -7.89 -12.32
N GLY A 196 -24.76 -9.22 -12.11
CA GLY A 196 -24.77 -9.85 -10.80
C GLY A 196 -23.54 -9.49 -9.95
N ILE A 197 -23.63 -9.77 -8.66
CA ILE A 197 -22.62 -9.39 -7.67
C ILE A 197 -21.23 -9.98 -7.99
N ALA A 198 -21.17 -11.19 -8.55
CA ALA A 198 -19.91 -11.80 -8.97
C ALA A 198 -19.21 -11.01 -10.08
N MET A 199 -19.98 -10.48 -11.05
CA MET A 199 -19.43 -9.63 -12.11
C MET A 199 -19.02 -8.26 -11.54
N TYR A 200 -19.77 -7.73 -10.58
CA TYR A 200 -19.40 -6.49 -9.89
C TYR A 200 -18.08 -6.62 -9.13
N HIS A 201 -17.89 -7.71 -8.37
CA HIS A 201 -16.62 -8.04 -7.72
C HIS A 201 -15.46 -8.18 -8.72
N ARG A 202 -15.73 -8.78 -9.89
CA ARG A 202 -14.74 -8.86 -10.98
C ARG A 202 -14.34 -7.47 -11.47
N MET A 203 -15.30 -6.56 -11.68
CA MET A 203 -14.99 -5.18 -12.08
C MET A 203 -14.20 -4.44 -10.99
N GLY A 204 -14.57 -4.60 -9.72
CA GLY A 204 -13.82 -4.04 -8.59
C GLY A 204 -12.37 -4.49 -8.56
N SER A 205 -12.14 -5.80 -8.74
CA SER A 205 -10.79 -6.36 -8.78
C SER A 205 -10.02 -5.97 -10.04
N LEU A 206 -10.69 -5.75 -11.18
CA LEU A 206 -10.06 -5.18 -12.36
C LEU A 206 -9.59 -3.75 -12.09
N VAL A 207 -10.44 -2.89 -11.52
CA VAL A 207 -10.01 -1.53 -11.15
C VAL A 207 -8.82 -1.59 -10.19
N LEU A 208 -8.96 -2.31 -9.08
CA LEU A 208 -7.93 -2.46 -8.04
C LEU A 208 -6.59 -3.03 -8.55
N SER A 209 -6.58 -3.82 -9.63
CA SER A 209 -5.35 -4.47 -10.11
C SER A 209 -4.82 -3.92 -11.43
N ARG A 210 -5.58 -3.06 -12.13
CA ARG A 210 -5.30 -2.66 -13.54
C ARG A 210 -5.60 -1.20 -13.88
N SER A 211 -6.23 -0.42 -13.00
CA SER A 211 -6.46 1.00 -13.25
C SER A 211 -5.20 1.84 -13.00
N PHE A 212 -5.16 3.02 -13.61
CA PHE A 212 -4.13 4.03 -13.43
C PHE A 212 -4.80 5.36 -13.09
N HIS A 213 -4.09 6.19 -12.33
CA HIS A 213 -4.43 7.60 -12.22
C HIS A 213 -3.97 8.29 -13.52
N VAL A 214 -4.93 8.70 -14.34
CA VAL A 214 -4.81 9.42 -15.60
C VAL A 214 -5.63 10.71 -15.53
N GLU A 215 -4.99 11.82 -15.17
CA GLU A 215 -5.61 13.14 -15.08
C GLU A 215 -6.42 13.47 -16.34
N ALA A 216 -7.58 14.08 -16.14
CA ALA A 216 -8.50 14.44 -17.20
C ALA A 216 -8.07 15.65 -18.05
N SER A 217 -7.32 16.57 -17.46
CA SER A 217 -6.88 17.81 -18.10
C SER A 217 -5.49 18.15 -17.56
N PRO A 218 -4.51 18.49 -18.41
CA PRO A 218 -3.24 18.99 -17.91
C PRO A 218 -3.51 20.21 -17.03
N SER A 219 -3.02 20.20 -15.79
CA SER A 219 -3.07 21.34 -14.88
C SER A 219 -2.62 22.61 -15.62
N ASN A 220 -3.46 23.65 -15.62
CA ASN A 220 -3.15 24.93 -16.28
C ASN A 220 -2.03 25.62 -15.50
N GLY A 221 -0.77 25.23 -15.73
CA GLY A 221 0.37 25.87 -15.08
C GLY A 221 1.65 25.04 -15.03
N GLU A 222 1.60 23.73 -15.28
CA GLU A 222 2.77 22.86 -15.21
C GLU A 222 3.30 22.56 -16.61
N ASP A 223 4.63 22.56 -16.76
CA ASP A 223 5.29 22.40 -18.04
C ASP A 223 5.09 20.96 -18.53
N PRO A 224 4.35 20.70 -19.64
CA PRO A 224 4.05 19.34 -20.09
C PRO A 224 5.30 18.53 -20.51
N ASP A 225 6.48 19.18 -20.58
CA ASP A 225 7.77 18.55 -20.86
C ASP A 225 8.52 18.10 -19.58
N GLU A 226 7.99 18.34 -18.38
CA GLU A 226 8.48 17.74 -17.12
C GLU A 226 7.94 16.32 -16.86
N GLY A 227 7.48 15.59 -17.88
CA GLY A 227 7.41 14.11 -17.90
C GLY A 227 6.98 13.43 -16.58
N HIS A 228 5.83 13.83 -16.02
CA HIS A 228 5.29 13.24 -14.79
C HIS A 228 4.93 11.76 -15.01
N ASP A 229 5.19 10.95 -13.97
CA ASP A 229 4.94 9.51 -13.97
C ASP A 229 3.43 9.25 -13.83
N VAL A 230 2.90 8.31 -14.63
CA VAL A 230 1.51 7.86 -14.52
C VAL A 230 1.49 6.70 -13.54
N SER A 231 1.04 6.96 -12.30
CA SER A 231 1.10 5.97 -11.24
C SER A 231 -0.12 5.05 -11.20
N MET A 232 0.16 3.79 -10.89
CA MET A 232 -0.85 2.79 -10.54
C MET A 232 -1.20 2.84 -9.03
N GLU A 233 -0.31 3.39 -8.20
CA GLU A 233 -0.42 3.41 -6.74
C GLU A 233 -1.52 4.38 -6.27
N SER A 234 -1.54 5.55 -6.91
CA SER A 234 -2.50 6.64 -6.77
C SER A 234 -3.96 6.19 -6.88
N ALA A 235 -4.27 5.36 -7.88
CA ALA A 235 -5.64 4.94 -8.15
C ALA A 235 -6.33 4.19 -6.98
N HIS A 236 -5.58 3.72 -5.98
CA HIS A 236 -6.08 2.93 -4.85
C HIS A 236 -6.60 3.76 -3.66
N SER A 237 -6.38 5.08 -3.65
CA SER A 237 -6.82 5.97 -2.55
C SER A 237 -8.35 6.05 -2.38
N LEU A 238 -9.11 5.58 -3.37
CA LEU A 238 -10.57 5.50 -3.35
C LEU A 238 -11.13 4.15 -2.88
N VAL A 239 -10.27 3.19 -2.52
CA VAL A 239 -10.71 1.98 -1.82
C VAL A 239 -11.13 2.39 -0.42
N PRO A 240 -12.34 2.07 0.05
CA PRO A 240 -12.73 2.38 1.42
C PRO A 240 -11.72 1.79 2.39
N GLU A 241 -11.02 2.65 3.13
CA GLU A 241 -10.37 2.20 4.35
C GLU A 241 -11.46 1.82 5.33
N SER A 242 -11.31 0.66 5.97
CA SER A 242 -12.23 0.19 6.99
C SER A 242 -12.37 1.25 8.07
N VAL A 243 -13.54 1.88 8.09
CA VAL A 243 -14.09 2.87 9.04
C VAL A 243 -13.27 3.06 10.32
N ASP A 244 -12.80 4.31 10.49
CA ASP A 244 -12.47 4.95 11.77
C ASP A 244 -13.48 4.51 12.84
N ASN A 245 -13.02 3.69 13.79
CA ASN A 245 -13.84 3.18 14.86
C ASN A 245 -13.89 4.25 15.97
N GLY A 246 -14.50 5.39 15.62
CA GLY A 246 -14.22 6.67 16.28
C GLY A 246 -15.41 7.42 16.83
N HIS A 247 -16.54 7.61 16.12
CA HIS A 247 -17.66 8.38 16.70
C HIS A 247 -19.06 8.05 16.17
N SER A 248 -19.97 7.85 17.11
CA SER A 248 -21.41 7.70 16.90
C SER A 248 -22.00 8.95 16.24
N THR A 249 -22.56 8.82 15.03
CA THR A 249 -23.49 9.81 14.49
C THR A 249 -24.85 9.16 14.22
N GLU A 250 -25.86 9.63 14.95
CA GLU A 250 -27.26 9.26 14.80
C GLU A 250 -27.84 9.73 13.44
N PRO A 251 -28.92 9.10 12.95
CA PRO A 251 -29.44 9.37 11.62
C PRO A 251 -30.20 10.71 11.58
N ILE A 252 -29.75 11.63 10.72
CA ILE A 252 -30.49 12.87 10.43
C ILE A 252 -31.68 12.55 9.51
N GLN A 253 -32.87 12.73 10.07
CA GLN A 253 -34.17 12.63 9.42
C GLN A 253 -34.33 13.70 8.33
N GLU A 254 -34.75 13.29 7.13
CA GLU A 254 -35.16 14.17 6.03
C GLU A 254 -36.26 15.17 6.46
N THR A 255 -36.02 16.45 6.19
CA THR A 255 -37.10 17.41 5.92
C THR A 255 -36.77 18.20 4.65
N LEU A 256 -37.55 17.92 3.60
CA LEU A 256 -37.69 18.75 2.41
C LEU A 256 -38.09 20.18 2.80
N ASP A 257 -37.38 21.19 2.29
CA ASP A 257 -38.00 22.45 1.93
C ASP A 257 -37.24 23.18 0.79
N HIS A 258 -38.03 23.68 -0.16
CA HIS A 258 -37.65 24.48 -1.32
C HIS A 258 -37.35 25.93 -0.92
N HIS A 259 -36.21 26.49 -1.34
CA HIS A 259 -36.13 27.61 -2.31
C HIS A 259 -34.80 28.41 -2.28
N SER A 260 -34.39 28.75 -3.50
CA SER A 260 -33.68 29.95 -3.99
C SER A 260 -32.19 30.14 -3.71
N GLU A 261 -31.44 30.13 -4.82
CA GLU A 261 -30.22 30.88 -5.10
C GLU A 261 -29.99 32.08 -4.17
N LEU A 262 -28.87 32.08 -3.45
CA LEU A 262 -27.99 33.23 -3.22
C LEU A 262 -26.72 32.71 -2.54
N GLY A 263 -25.56 33.04 -3.11
CA GLY A 263 -24.25 32.56 -2.64
C GLY A 263 -23.92 33.02 -1.22
N ILE A 264 -23.43 32.07 -0.43
CA ILE A 264 -22.64 32.29 0.78
C ILE A 264 -21.54 31.24 0.73
N GLU A 265 -20.31 31.71 0.60
CA GLU A 265 -19.08 30.95 0.87
C GLU A 265 -19.12 30.53 2.34
N GLY A 266 -19.25 29.24 2.58
CA GLY A 266 -18.99 28.60 3.86
C GLY A 266 -17.77 27.72 3.65
N GLU A 267 -16.64 28.16 4.19
CA GLU A 267 -15.43 27.36 4.36
C GLU A 267 -15.74 26.29 5.42
N ASP A 268 -16.24 25.13 4.97
CA ASP A 268 -16.04 23.88 5.68
C ASP A 268 -14.71 23.34 5.15
N GLU A 269 -13.61 23.75 5.79
CA GLU A 269 -12.32 23.07 5.68
C GLU A 269 -12.43 21.75 6.45
N ASP A 270 -13.16 20.80 5.88
CA ASP A 270 -12.93 19.40 6.19
C ASP A 270 -11.53 19.09 5.62
N GLU A 271 -10.62 18.57 6.45
CA GLU A 271 -9.36 17.99 6.03
C GLU A 271 -9.66 16.72 5.22
N ASP A 272 -10.19 16.89 4.00
CA ASP A 272 -10.21 15.87 2.97
C ASP A 272 -8.73 15.64 2.61
N GLU A 273 -8.12 14.61 3.19
CA GLU A 273 -7.01 13.89 2.54
C GLU A 273 -7.34 13.84 1.05
N GLU A 274 -6.47 14.36 0.17
CA GLU A 274 -6.69 14.53 -1.28
C GLU A 274 -7.14 13.21 -1.94
N ARG A 275 -8.42 12.85 -1.80
CA ARG A 275 -9.00 11.66 -2.42
C ARG A 275 -9.07 11.96 -3.89
N GLU A 276 -8.29 11.21 -4.64
CA GLU A 276 -8.22 11.35 -6.09
C GLU A 276 -9.62 11.28 -6.71
N ALA A 277 -9.89 12.16 -7.67
CA ALA A 277 -11.16 12.16 -8.36
C ALA A 277 -11.32 10.85 -9.17
N VAL A 278 -12.44 10.16 -9.03
CA VAL A 278 -12.72 8.93 -9.82
C VAL A 278 -12.73 9.21 -11.33
N GLU A 279 -12.94 10.47 -11.69
CA GLU A 279 -12.82 11.01 -13.04
C GLU A 279 -11.42 10.85 -13.64
N ASP A 280 -10.39 10.87 -12.80
CA ASP A 280 -8.98 10.70 -13.16
C ASP A 280 -8.55 9.23 -13.09
N ILE A 281 -9.45 8.28 -12.83
CA ILE A 281 -9.11 6.85 -12.85
C ILE A 281 -9.54 6.23 -14.18
N ALA A 282 -8.59 5.58 -14.85
CA ALA A 282 -8.82 4.93 -16.14
C ALA A 282 -8.23 3.53 -16.18
N MET A 283 -8.92 2.62 -16.86
CA MET A 283 -8.27 1.43 -17.38
C MET A 283 -7.44 1.84 -18.61
N VAL A 284 -6.19 1.39 -18.68
CA VAL A 284 -5.24 1.78 -19.73
C VAL A 284 -4.85 0.53 -20.53
N PRO A 285 -5.61 0.18 -21.59
CA PRO A 285 -5.32 -1.01 -22.38
C PRO A 285 -3.88 -1.04 -22.87
N LEU A 286 -3.24 -2.21 -22.79
CA LEU A 286 -1.83 -2.49 -23.11
C LEU A 286 -0.86 -2.11 -22.00
N ALA A 287 -1.05 -0.98 -21.31
CA ALA A 287 -0.22 -0.64 -20.15
C ALA A 287 -0.50 -1.58 -18.97
N ASP A 288 -1.76 -1.94 -18.77
CA ASP A 288 -2.21 -2.88 -17.75
C ASP A 288 -1.85 -4.35 -18.04
N LEU A 289 -1.33 -4.65 -19.23
CA LEU A 289 -0.83 -5.97 -19.61
C LEU A 289 0.58 -6.21 -19.05
N LEU A 290 1.35 -5.17 -18.74
CA LEU A 290 2.68 -5.36 -18.17
C LEU A 290 2.55 -5.84 -16.71
N ASN A 291 3.21 -6.95 -16.41
CA ASN A 291 3.43 -7.36 -15.03
C ASN A 291 4.32 -6.35 -14.31
N ALA A 292 4.26 -6.32 -12.99
CA ALA A 292 5.31 -5.73 -12.18
C ALA A 292 5.81 -6.74 -11.15
N LYS A 293 7.05 -6.51 -10.75
CA LYS A 293 7.76 -7.31 -9.78
C LYS A 293 8.78 -6.41 -9.11
N THR A 294 8.86 -6.49 -7.80
CA THR A 294 9.70 -5.62 -6.98
C THR A 294 11.13 -5.54 -7.52
N GLY A 295 11.60 -4.33 -7.81
CA GLY A 295 12.95 -4.06 -8.31
C GLY A 295 13.30 -4.64 -9.69
N SER A 296 12.31 -5.13 -10.43
CA SER A 296 12.48 -5.69 -11.79
C SER A 296 12.08 -4.72 -12.90
N GLU A 297 11.53 -3.56 -12.54
CA GLU A 297 11.00 -2.56 -13.45
C GLU A 297 12.02 -2.17 -14.52
N ASN A 298 11.57 -2.15 -15.76
CA ASN A 298 12.39 -1.78 -16.92
C ASN A 298 11.62 -0.92 -17.94
N ALA A 299 10.34 -0.64 -17.68
CA ALA A 299 9.51 0.32 -18.38
C ALA A 299 8.65 1.12 -17.39
N ARG A 300 8.18 2.29 -17.83
CA ARG A 300 7.34 3.20 -17.05
C ARG A 300 6.46 4.05 -17.97
N LEU A 301 5.26 4.38 -17.50
CA LEU A 301 4.27 5.15 -18.25
C LEU A 301 4.38 6.64 -17.89
N PHE A 302 4.46 7.50 -18.89
CA PHE A 302 4.62 8.94 -18.71
C PHE A 302 3.45 9.70 -19.32
N TYR A 303 3.06 10.80 -18.68
CA TYR A 303 2.15 11.76 -19.28
C TYR A 303 2.85 12.56 -20.38
N GLU A 304 2.13 12.77 -21.47
CA GLU A 304 2.37 13.84 -22.41
C GLU A 304 1.03 14.53 -22.73
N THR A 305 1.09 15.67 -23.43
CA THR A 305 -0.09 16.52 -23.71
C THR A 305 -1.23 15.73 -24.34
N ASP A 306 -0.95 14.95 -25.37
CA ASP A 306 -1.98 14.27 -26.18
C ASP A 306 -2.03 12.75 -25.99
N CYS A 307 -1.07 12.17 -25.27
CA CYS A 307 -0.94 10.72 -25.13
C CYS A 307 -0.21 10.32 -23.85
N LEU A 308 -0.34 9.04 -23.48
CA LEU A 308 0.51 8.38 -22.49
C LEU A 308 1.60 7.61 -23.22
N LYS A 309 2.86 7.73 -22.80
CA LYS A 309 3.98 7.01 -23.42
C LYS A 309 4.64 6.05 -22.46
N MET A 310 4.63 4.77 -22.81
CA MET A 310 5.41 3.76 -22.10
C MET A 310 6.84 3.80 -22.63
N LYS A 311 7.84 4.10 -21.78
CA LYS A 311 9.25 4.21 -22.17
C LYS A 311 10.11 3.23 -21.38
N ALA A 312 11.10 2.64 -22.04
CA ALA A 312 12.09 1.79 -21.38
C ALA A 312 12.98 2.60 -20.44
N THR A 313 13.09 2.22 -19.17
CA THR A 313 13.89 2.92 -18.14
C THR A 313 15.34 2.44 -18.11
N ARG A 314 15.60 1.26 -18.68
CA ARG A 314 16.93 0.66 -18.89
C ARG A 314 16.98 -0.12 -20.21
N ASN A 315 18.15 -0.65 -20.57
CA ASN A 315 18.27 -1.54 -21.72
C ASN A 315 17.56 -2.88 -21.40
N ILE A 316 16.77 -3.38 -22.34
CA ILE A 316 16.00 -4.63 -22.23
C ILE A 316 16.53 -5.59 -23.30
N LYS A 317 16.92 -6.79 -22.89
CA LYS A 317 17.47 -7.78 -23.82
C LYS A 317 16.36 -8.46 -24.63
N LYS A 318 16.71 -8.97 -25.81
CA LYS A 318 15.81 -9.89 -26.53
C LYS A 318 15.42 -11.07 -25.64
N GLY A 319 14.13 -11.37 -25.57
CA GLY A 319 13.53 -12.43 -24.76
C GLY A 319 13.29 -12.03 -23.30
N GLU A 320 13.64 -10.82 -22.89
CA GLU A 320 13.36 -10.31 -21.53
C GLU A 320 11.91 -9.81 -21.44
N GLN A 321 11.27 -10.09 -20.30
CA GLN A 321 9.96 -9.55 -19.97
C GLN A 321 10.06 -8.04 -19.74
N ILE A 322 9.03 -7.32 -20.16
CA ILE A 322 8.90 -5.88 -19.95
C ILE A 322 8.02 -5.68 -18.72
N TYR A 323 8.64 -5.20 -17.64
CA TYR A 323 8.01 -4.95 -16.35
C TYR A 323 7.70 -3.46 -16.18
N ASN A 324 6.45 -3.18 -15.80
CA ASN A 324 6.07 -1.88 -15.26
C ASN A 324 6.48 -1.78 -13.77
N THR A 325 6.13 -0.68 -13.12
CA THR A 325 6.24 -0.48 -11.67
C THR A 325 4.85 -0.36 -11.03
N TYR A 326 4.67 -0.98 -9.85
CA TYR A 326 3.50 -0.76 -8.98
C TYR A 326 3.81 0.18 -7.80
N GLY A 327 4.99 0.81 -7.79
CA GLY A 327 5.48 1.61 -6.64
C GLY A 327 6.32 0.81 -5.65
N ASP A 328 6.65 -0.45 -5.97
CA ASP A 328 7.31 -1.42 -5.07
C ASP A 328 6.61 -1.55 -3.67
N PRO A 329 5.29 -1.82 -3.61
CA PRO A 329 4.56 -1.88 -2.34
C PRO A 329 4.93 -3.13 -1.52
N PRO A 330 4.61 -3.16 -0.21
CA PRO A 330 4.79 -4.34 0.63
C PRO A 330 3.92 -5.52 0.14
N ASN A 331 4.30 -6.73 0.51
CA ASN A 331 3.57 -7.96 0.18
C ASN A 331 2.13 -7.96 0.68
N SER A 332 1.84 -7.26 1.77
CA SER A 332 0.46 -7.07 2.24
C SER A 332 -0.38 -6.38 1.15
N ASP A 333 0.14 -5.32 0.56
CA ASP A 333 -0.54 -4.59 -0.50
C ASP A 333 -0.48 -5.29 -1.86
N LEU A 334 0.62 -5.97 -2.19
CA LEU A 334 0.68 -6.81 -3.39
C LEU A 334 -0.43 -7.88 -3.37
N LEU A 335 -0.65 -8.50 -2.21
CA LEU A 335 -1.66 -9.54 -2.05
C LEU A 335 -3.07 -8.96 -2.09
N ARG A 336 -3.31 -7.88 -1.34
CA ARG A 336 -4.61 -7.22 -1.25
C ARG A 336 -5.06 -6.68 -2.60
N ARG A 337 -4.18 -5.95 -3.30
CA ARG A 337 -4.50 -5.19 -4.51
C ARG A 337 -4.38 -6.04 -5.79
N TYR A 338 -3.33 -6.85 -5.88
CA TYR A 338 -2.96 -7.55 -7.12
C TYR A 338 -3.01 -9.09 -7.01
N GLY A 339 -3.29 -9.65 -5.83
CA GLY A 339 -3.44 -11.09 -5.64
C GLY A 339 -2.15 -11.90 -5.74
N HIS A 340 -0.98 -11.28 -5.65
CA HIS A 340 0.33 -11.95 -5.67
C HIS A 340 1.27 -11.42 -4.58
N VAL A 341 2.43 -12.06 -4.42
CA VAL A 341 3.47 -11.64 -3.46
C VAL A 341 4.84 -11.84 -4.09
N ASP A 342 5.81 -11.07 -3.63
CA ASP A 342 7.22 -11.20 -3.97
C ASP A 342 8.01 -11.82 -2.80
N ASP A 343 8.83 -12.82 -3.08
CA ASP A 343 9.71 -13.44 -2.08
C ASP A 343 11.14 -13.56 -2.63
N PRO A 344 12.12 -12.79 -2.10
CA PRO A 344 11.99 -11.80 -1.03
C PRO A 344 11.44 -10.45 -1.54
N ASN A 345 10.68 -9.73 -0.70
CA ASN A 345 10.34 -8.32 -0.90
C ASN A 345 11.03 -7.46 0.18
N ARG A 346 11.88 -6.51 -0.24
CA ARG A 346 12.61 -5.63 0.70
C ARG A 346 11.76 -4.48 1.23
N PHE A 347 10.63 -4.19 0.59
CA PHE A 347 9.74 -3.10 0.93
C PHE A 347 8.62 -3.54 1.87
N ASP A 348 8.65 -4.79 2.34
CA ASP A 348 7.71 -5.27 3.34
C ASP A 348 7.71 -4.39 4.60
N VAL A 349 6.51 -4.21 5.14
CA VAL A 349 6.24 -3.46 6.36
C VAL A 349 5.47 -4.34 7.33
N VAL A 350 5.48 -3.96 8.60
CA VAL A 350 4.55 -4.48 9.61
C VAL A 350 3.91 -3.31 10.35
N GLU A 351 2.60 -3.36 10.49
CA GLU A 351 1.82 -2.34 11.18
C GLU A 351 1.69 -2.64 12.68
N ILE A 352 1.78 -1.59 13.50
CA ILE A 352 1.57 -1.62 14.95
C ILE A 352 0.45 -0.64 15.29
N SER A 353 -0.65 -1.12 15.87
CA SER A 353 -1.75 -0.25 16.25
C SER A 353 -1.50 0.51 17.56
N ILE A 354 -2.06 1.71 17.64
CA ILE A 354 -2.05 2.57 18.83
C ILE A 354 -2.69 1.87 20.03
N LYS A 355 -3.74 1.10 19.79
CA LYS A 355 -4.40 0.26 20.79
C LYS A 355 -3.43 -0.73 21.43
N THR A 356 -2.62 -1.41 20.62
CA THR A 356 -1.58 -2.33 21.13
C THR A 356 -0.59 -1.60 22.03
N CYS A 357 -0.21 -0.37 21.67
CA CYS A 357 0.69 0.45 22.47
C CYS A 357 0.09 0.82 23.84
N VAL A 358 -1.18 1.24 23.86
CA VAL A 358 -1.90 1.61 25.09
C VAL A 358 -2.10 0.42 26.01
N ASP A 359 -2.56 -0.73 25.49
CA ASP A 359 -2.77 -1.95 26.27
C ASP A 359 -1.47 -2.42 26.97
N VAL A 360 -0.35 -2.33 26.25
CA VAL A 360 0.96 -2.69 26.76
C VAL A 360 1.46 -1.67 27.78
N ALA A 361 1.26 -0.37 27.54
CA ALA A 361 1.61 0.68 28.48
C ALA A 361 0.83 0.53 29.79
N GLN A 362 -0.47 0.28 29.73
CA GLN A 362 -1.33 0.04 30.89
C GLN A 362 -0.83 -1.16 31.70
N SER A 363 -0.53 -2.27 31.03
CA SER A 363 0.01 -3.47 31.67
C SER A 363 1.39 -3.21 32.29
N HIS A 364 2.23 -2.43 31.61
CA HIS A 364 3.56 -2.09 32.09
C HIS A 364 3.52 -1.22 33.35
N LEU A 365 2.72 -0.16 33.35
CA LEU A 365 2.63 0.79 34.47
C LEU A 365 1.96 0.14 35.68
N SER A 366 0.94 -0.71 35.48
CA SER A 366 0.27 -1.44 36.56
C SER A 366 1.20 -2.44 37.28
N SER A 367 2.24 -2.93 36.59
CA SER A 367 3.22 -3.85 37.18
C SER A 367 4.29 -3.15 38.04
N GLN A 368 4.35 -1.82 38.03
CA GLN A 368 5.30 -1.04 38.83
C GLN A 368 4.71 -0.72 40.22
N SER A 369 5.58 -0.67 41.24
CA SER A 369 5.21 -0.57 42.67
C SER A 369 4.41 0.68 43.08
N ALA A 370 4.23 1.65 42.17
CA ALA A 370 3.34 2.79 42.33
C ALA A 370 2.68 3.08 40.97
N PRO A 371 1.35 2.87 40.81
CA PRO A 371 0.68 3.19 39.55
C PRO A 371 0.70 4.71 39.34
N MET A 372 1.52 5.20 38.41
CA MET A 372 1.65 6.64 38.11
C MET A 372 0.45 7.21 37.34
N VAL A 373 -0.29 6.39 36.58
CA VAL A 373 -1.38 6.85 35.68
C VAL A 373 -2.54 5.86 35.73
N SER A 374 -3.78 6.35 35.86
CA SER A 374 -5.00 5.54 35.79
C SER A 374 -5.31 5.14 34.34
N SER A 375 -6.20 4.16 34.14
CA SER A 375 -6.70 3.80 32.80
C SER A 375 -7.27 5.01 32.06
N GLU A 376 -8.06 5.84 32.76
CA GLU A 376 -8.65 7.07 32.23
C GLU A 376 -7.57 8.10 31.85
N GLY A 377 -6.48 8.19 32.63
CA GLY A 377 -5.37 9.08 32.32
C GLY A 377 -4.57 8.66 31.07
N LEU A 378 -4.50 7.36 30.76
CA LEU A 378 -3.90 6.87 29.52
C LEU A 378 -4.80 7.14 28.31
N GLN A 379 -6.13 7.01 28.47
CA GLN A 379 -7.06 7.36 27.41
C GLN A 379 -6.99 8.84 27.06
N HIS A 380 -7.00 9.72 28.06
CA HIS A 380 -6.87 11.17 27.82
C HIS A 380 -5.55 11.57 27.14
N ARG A 381 -4.47 10.79 27.36
CA ARG A 381 -3.19 10.97 26.67
C ARG A 381 -3.23 10.48 25.23
N LEU A 382 -3.97 9.41 24.98
CA LEU A 382 -4.25 8.90 23.64
C LEU A 382 -5.08 9.91 22.84
N ASP A 383 -6.19 10.39 23.40
CA ASP A 383 -7.07 11.37 22.76
C ASP A 383 -6.26 12.62 22.36
N TRP A 384 -5.43 13.13 23.27
CA TRP A 384 -4.54 14.26 22.96
C TRP A 384 -3.48 13.93 21.90
N ALA A 385 -2.97 12.69 21.85
CA ALA A 385 -2.01 12.31 20.81
C ALA A 385 -2.67 12.36 19.42
N LEU A 386 -3.89 11.81 19.30
CA LEU A 386 -4.69 11.84 18.08
C LEU A 386 -5.04 13.29 17.69
N GLU A 387 -5.48 14.12 18.64
CA GLU A 387 -5.73 15.57 18.42
C GLU A 387 -4.50 16.33 17.90
N MET A 388 -3.29 15.84 18.17
CA MET A 388 -2.03 16.43 17.72
C MET A 388 -1.52 15.83 16.40
N GLY A 389 -2.34 15.02 15.72
CA GLY A 389 -2.00 14.40 14.44
C GLY A 389 -1.02 13.24 14.55
N ILE A 390 -1.03 12.48 15.65
CA ILE A 390 -0.35 11.18 15.71
C ILE A 390 -1.30 10.13 15.16
N ASP A 391 -0.85 9.36 14.17
CA ASP A 391 -1.63 8.28 13.57
C ASP A 391 -1.97 7.15 14.54
N ASP A 392 -3.02 6.41 14.22
CA ASP A 392 -3.49 5.27 15.00
C ASP A 392 -2.82 3.93 14.59
N VAL A 393 -2.09 3.93 13.46
CA VAL A 393 -1.33 2.79 12.93
C VAL A 393 0.08 3.22 12.54
N PHE A 394 1.08 2.49 13.00
CA PHE A 394 2.49 2.80 12.72
C PHE A 394 3.13 1.74 11.84
N GLU A 395 3.57 2.12 10.65
CA GLU A 395 4.30 1.24 9.74
C GLU A 395 5.78 1.10 10.09
N VAL A 396 6.23 -0.14 10.22
CA VAL A 396 7.64 -0.47 10.42
C VAL A 396 8.17 -1.18 9.18
N ALA A 397 8.95 -0.48 8.35
CA ALA A 397 9.63 -1.06 7.19
C ALA A 397 10.76 -2.02 7.57
N THR A 398 11.24 -2.83 6.62
CA THR A 398 12.41 -3.72 6.83
C THR A 398 13.66 -2.96 7.29
N GLU A 399 14.58 -3.67 7.97
CA GLU A 399 15.86 -3.08 8.38
C GLU A 399 16.68 -2.55 7.19
N VAL A 400 16.57 -3.20 6.02
CA VAL A 400 17.26 -2.83 4.79
C VAL A 400 16.80 -1.46 4.32
N GLU A 401 15.49 -1.24 4.19
CA GLU A 401 14.95 0.05 3.74
C GLU A 401 15.18 1.15 4.78
N ARG A 402 15.01 0.86 6.09
CA ARG A 402 15.33 1.85 7.14
C ARG A 402 16.79 2.32 7.07
N LYS A 403 17.74 1.40 6.91
CA LYS A 403 19.17 1.75 6.81
C LYS A 403 19.50 2.53 5.53
N LYS A 404 18.90 2.14 4.41
CA LYS A 404 19.11 2.79 3.10
C LYS A 404 18.59 4.23 3.09
N ASN A 405 17.43 4.47 3.70
CA ASN A 405 16.79 5.79 3.75
C ASN A 405 17.25 6.64 4.94
N GLY A 406 18.07 6.08 5.84
CA GLY A 406 18.51 6.75 7.06
C GLY A 406 17.39 6.94 8.08
N SER A 407 16.29 6.18 7.96
CA SER A 407 15.13 6.25 8.83
C SER A 407 15.47 5.83 10.27
N PRO A 408 14.78 6.39 11.28
CA PRO A 408 14.97 6.01 12.67
C PRO A 408 14.60 4.53 12.92
N LEU A 409 15.04 4.01 14.07
CA LEU A 409 14.77 2.62 14.43
C LEU A 409 13.28 2.32 14.63
N LEU A 410 12.55 3.30 15.18
CA LEU A 410 11.09 3.30 15.30
C LEU A 410 10.57 4.50 14.52
N PRO A 411 9.36 4.43 13.92
CA PRO A 411 8.66 5.60 13.40
C PRO A 411 8.64 6.73 14.43
N GLU A 412 8.70 7.97 13.94
CA GLU A 412 8.81 9.15 14.81
C GLU A 412 7.55 9.30 15.67
N GLU A 413 6.37 9.16 15.07
CA GLU A 413 5.08 9.20 15.75
C GLU A 413 4.92 8.08 16.77
N LEU A 414 5.28 6.83 16.43
CA LEU A 414 5.32 5.74 17.41
C LEU A 414 6.24 6.09 18.59
N THR A 415 7.39 6.71 18.32
CA THR A 415 8.32 7.14 19.38
C THR A 415 7.72 8.25 20.24
N CYS A 416 7.00 9.20 19.64
CA CYS A 416 6.27 10.26 20.33
C CYS A 416 5.18 9.67 21.23
N LEU A 417 4.33 8.80 20.69
CA LEU A 417 3.27 8.12 21.43
C LEU A 417 3.82 7.39 22.66
N LEU A 418 4.83 6.53 22.48
CA LEU A 418 5.41 5.77 23.58
C LEU A 418 6.00 6.67 24.67
N LYS A 419 6.47 7.88 24.31
CA LYS A 419 6.89 8.88 25.29
C LYS A 419 5.71 9.49 26.02
N ILE A 420 4.67 9.91 25.29
CA ILE A 420 3.45 10.48 25.86
C ILE A 420 2.84 9.54 26.90
N LEU A 421 2.79 8.24 26.59
CA LEU A 421 2.27 7.22 27.50
C LEU A 421 3.11 7.05 28.79
N LEU A 422 4.37 7.49 28.80
CA LEU A 422 5.31 7.38 29.93
C LEU A 422 5.58 8.69 30.67
N LEU A 423 5.11 9.85 30.17
CA LEU A 423 5.33 11.14 30.85
C LEU A 423 4.75 11.13 32.27
N SER A 424 5.37 11.84 33.21
CA SER A 424 4.69 12.16 34.46
C SER A 424 3.46 13.05 34.22
N GLY A 425 2.58 13.19 35.22
CA GLY A 425 1.42 14.08 35.10
C GLY A 425 1.81 15.54 34.83
N GLU A 426 2.84 16.03 35.53
CA GLU A 426 3.34 17.41 35.36
C GLU A 426 3.95 17.63 33.98
N GLU A 427 4.77 16.70 33.48
CA GLU A 427 5.36 16.80 32.15
C GLU A 427 4.30 16.73 31.05
N PHE A 428 3.28 15.89 31.22
CA PHE A 428 2.19 15.81 30.25
C PHE A 428 1.42 17.13 30.16
N GLU A 429 1.08 17.75 31.30
CA GLU A 429 0.41 19.06 31.30
C GLU A 429 1.29 20.17 30.72
N ASP A 430 2.61 20.14 30.93
CA ASP A 430 3.55 21.08 30.30
C ASP A 430 3.58 20.93 28.77
N HIS A 431 3.55 19.69 28.26
CA HIS A 431 3.48 19.42 26.83
C HIS A 431 2.12 19.80 26.23
N LYS A 432 1.02 19.45 26.92
CA LYS A 432 -0.35 19.76 26.50
C LYS A 432 -0.60 21.27 26.44
N SER A 433 -0.22 22.02 27.49
CA SER A 433 -0.40 23.48 27.55
C SER A 433 0.42 24.26 26.52
N LYS A 434 1.46 23.64 25.95
CA LYS A 434 2.29 24.23 24.90
C LYS A 434 1.93 23.74 23.50
N GLU A 435 0.99 22.81 23.37
CA GLU A 435 0.62 22.14 22.11
C GLU A 435 1.86 21.61 21.38
N LYS A 436 2.74 20.92 22.10
CA LYS A 436 4.03 20.45 21.57
C LYS A 436 4.26 18.98 21.87
N LEU A 437 4.35 18.18 20.81
CA LEU A 437 4.74 16.77 20.91
C LEU A 437 6.17 16.59 21.47
N PRO A 438 6.43 15.53 22.25
CA PRO A 438 7.78 15.17 22.66
C PRO A 438 8.67 14.89 21.45
N LYS A 439 9.94 15.31 21.48
CA LYS A 439 10.86 15.04 20.36
C LYS A 439 11.03 13.53 20.14
N PRO A 440 11.03 13.01 18.90
CA PRO A 440 11.06 11.57 18.57
C PRO A 440 12.45 10.90 18.76
N LYS A 441 13.25 11.37 19.72
CA LYS A 441 14.56 10.78 20.02
C LYS A 441 14.43 9.55 20.92
N LEU A 442 14.79 8.38 20.41
CA LEU A 442 14.79 7.15 21.20
C LEU A 442 16.02 7.07 22.12
N ASN A 443 16.00 7.83 23.22
CA ASN A 443 17.09 7.95 24.19
C ASN A 443 16.73 7.65 25.65
N ASN A 444 15.45 7.42 25.93
CA ASN A 444 14.97 7.05 27.25
C ASN A 444 14.92 5.51 27.36
N PRO A 445 15.61 4.88 28.32
CA PRO A 445 15.60 3.42 28.50
C PRO A 445 14.20 2.85 28.79
N ASP A 446 13.32 3.60 29.44
CA ASP A 446 11.95 3.17 29.72
C ASP A 446 11.10 3.12 28.45
N VAL A 447 11.28 4.09 27.54
CA VAL A 447 10.64 4.10 26.21
C VAL A 447 11.14 2.93 25.37
N ILE A 448 12.44 2.63 25.40
CA ILE A 448 13.02 1.47 24.69
C ILE A 448 12.44 0.17 25.27
N THR A 449 12.32 0.08 26.59
CA THR A 449 11.75 -1.09 27.27
C THR A 449 10.26 -1.27 26.93
N LEU A 450 9.50 -0.19 26.88
CA LEU A 450 8.09 -0.23 26.48
C LEU A 450 7.96 -0.64 25.01
N ALA A 451 8.79 -0.11 24.11
CA ALA A 451 8.82 -0.50 22.70
C ALA A 451 9.10 -2.01 22.52
N GLN A 452 10.06 -2.57 23.27
CA GLN A 452 10.31 -4.01 23.27
C GLN A 452 9.07 -4.80 23.68
N LYS A 453 8.36 -4.36 24.74
CA LYS A 453 7.12 -5.03 25.18
C LYS A 453 6.00 -4.94 24.15
N VAL A 454 5.90 -3.82 23.42
CA VAL A 454 4.92 -3.64 22.33
C VAL A 454 5.21 -4.64 21.21
N ILE A 455 6.45 -4.74 20.77
CA ILE A 455 6.86 -5.69 19.72
C ILE A 455 6.65 -7.13 20.18
N ASP A 456 6.98 -7.45 21.43
CA ASP A 456 6.76 -8.77 22.02
C ASP A 456 5.28 -9.15 22.09
N ARG A 457 4.41 -8.16 22.34
CA ARG A 457 2.96 -8.36 22.33
C ARG A 457 2.44 -8.54 20.90
N ARG A 458 2.91 -7.72 19.95
CA ARG A 458 2.54 -7.78 18.52
C ARG A 458 2.95 -9.11 17.88
N MET A 459 4.13 -9.63 18.23
CA MET A 459 4.61 -10.95 17.78
C MET A 459 3.67 -12.10 18.19
N LYS A 460 2.92 -11.95 19.28
CA LYS A 460 1.98 -12.97 19.78
C LYS A 460 0.64 -13.00 19.03
N ASP A 461 0.39 -12.04 18.14
CA ASP A 461 -0.82 -12.07 17.32
C ASP A 461 -0.75 -13.14 16.23
N TYR A 462 0.45 -13.59 15.88
CA TYR A 462 0.67 -14.64 14.90
C TYR A 462 0.56 -16.04 15.54
N PRO A 463 -0.18 -16.97 14.93
CA PRO A 463 -0.38 -18.32 15.48
C PRO A 463 0.86 -19.22 15.34
N THR A 464 1.79 -18.88 14.45
CA THR A 464 2.99 -19.67 14.16
C THR A 464 4.26 -18.85 14.37
N SER A 465 5.37 -19.54 14.62
CA SER A 465 6.73 -18.97 14.63
C SER A 465 7.30 -18.79 13.21
N ILE A 466 8.42 -18.07 13.09
CA ILE A 466 9.15 -17.91 11.80
C ILE A 466 9.61 -19.29 11.30
N ASP A 467 10.24 -20.10 12.17
CA ASP A 467 10.76 -21.42 11.81
C ASP A 467 9.65 -22.40 11.37
N GLU A 468 8.46 -22.31 11.96
CA GLU A 468 7.30 -23.11 11.54
C GLU A 468 6.85 -22.72 10.13
N ASP A 469 6.74 -21.43 9.84
CA ASP A 469 6.35 -20.94 8.52
C ASP A 469 7.40 -21.27 7.45
N GLU A 470 8.70 -21.23 7.78
CA GLU A 470 9.75 -21.69 6.86
C GLU A 470 9.60 -23.19 6.53
N ARG A 471 9.35 -24.03 7.54
CA ARG A 471 9.10 -25.46 7.33
C ARG A 471 7.83 -25.71 6.49
N LEU A 472 6.77 -24.94 6.75
CA LEU A 472 5.54 -25.02 5.97
C LEU A 472 5.79 -24.64 4.52
N LEU A 473 6.46 -23.52 4.25
CA LEU A 473 6.79 -23.09 2.88
C LEU A 473 7.59 -24.13 2.12
N GLU A 474 8.61 -24.72 2.73
CA GLU A 474 9.42 -25.76 2.08
C GLU A 474 8.56 -26.99 1.74
N GLY A 475 7.71 -27.42 2.68
CA GLY A 475 6.77 -28.51 2.46
C GLY A 475 5.78 -28.24 1.32
N LEU A 476 5.19 -27.04 1.29
CA LEU A 476 4.21 -26.66 0.26
C LEU A 476 4.85 -26.48 -1.11
N ARG A 477 6.05 -25.87 -1.19
CA ARG A 477 6.82 -25.71 -2.44
C ARG A 477 7.21 -27.06 -3.03
N SER A 478 7.61 -28.00 -2.18
CA SER A 478 7.91 -29.37 -2.63
C SER A 478 6.66 -30.03 -3.22
N THR A 479 5.49 -29.84 -2.61
CA THR A 479 4.22 -30.41 -3.08
C THR A 479 3.74 -29.74 -4.39
N SER A 480 3.86 -28.42 -4.49
CA SER A 480 3.49 -27.61 -5.67
C SER A 480 4.33 -27.95 -6.90
N ARG A 481 5.58 -28.41 -6.76
CA ARG A 481 6.41 -28.83 -7.90
C ARG A 481 5.99 -30.16 -8.52
N HIS A 482 5.22 -30.99 -7.79
CA HIS A 482 4.85 -32.35 -8.21
C HIS A 482 3.38 -32.48 -8.65
N SER A 483 2.57 -31.44 -8.46
CA SER A 483 1.16 -31.35 -8.88
C SER A 483 0.94 -29.98 -9.51
N ARG A 484 0.05 -29.83 -10.50
CA ARG A 484 -0.55 -28.51 -10.78
C ARG A 484 -1.19 -28.08 -9.46
N ALA A 485 -0.56 -27.13 -8.76
CA ALA A 485 -1.04 -26.67 -7.46
C ALA A 485 -2.47 -26.14 -7.64
N GLY A 486 -3.41 -26.57 -6.80
CA GLY A 486 -4.73 -25.96 -6.75
C GLY A 486 -4.64 -24.56 -6.14
N ASP A 487 -5.57 -23.68 -6.50
CA ASP A 487 -5.55 -22.26 -6.12
C ASP A 487 -5.41 -22.06 -4.61
N SER A 488 -6.07 -22.90 -3.82
CA SER A 488 -5.99 -22.88 -2.36
C SER A 488 -4.56 -23.11 -1.81
N LEU A 489 -3.76 -23.96 -2.47
CA LEU A 489 -2.36 -24.17 -2.08
C LEU A 489 -1.52 -22.91 -2.35
N ASN A 490 -1.75 -22.25 -3.49
CA ASN A 490 -1.05 -21.03 -3.85
C ASN A 490 -1.41 -19.88 -2.91
N ARG A 491 -2.71 -19.72 -2.58
CA ARG A 491 -3.20 -18.75 -1.59
C ARG A 491 -2.54 -18.96 -0.23
N ARG A 492 -2.48 -20.22 0.22
CA ARG A 492 -1.77 -20.56 1.46
C ARG A 492 -0.30 -20.17 1.45
N ILE A 493 0.42 -20.43 0.34
CA ILE A 493 1.82 -20.00 0.19
C ILE A 493 1.94 -18.47 0.28
N LYS A 494 1.07 -17.72 -0.40
CA LYS A 494 1.02 -16.25 -0.37
C LYS A 494 0.81 -15.74 1.06
N ALA A 495 -0.15 -16.31 1.79
CA ALA A 495 -0.42 -15.95 3.19
C ALA A 495 0.76 -16.19 4.12
N ILE A 496 1.46 -17.32 3.96
CA ILE A 496 2.65 -17.62 4.76
C ILE A 496 3.78 -16.64 4.47
N ILE A 497 3.97 -16.22 3.21
CA ILE A 497 5.00 -15.24 2.84
C ILE A 497 4.78 -13.91 3.57
N VAL A 498 3.55 -13.38 3.54
CA VAL A 498 3.17 -12.13 4.22
C VAL A 498 3.48 -12.19 5.72
N ARG A 499 2.84 -13.13 6.44
CA ARG A 499 2.98 -13.20 7.90
C ARG A 499 4.39 -13.56 8.36
N LYS A 500 5.15 -14.34 7.57
CA LYS A 500 6.55 -14.65 7.86
C LYS A 500 7.40 -13.39 7.77
N SER A 501 7.20 -12.59 6.73
CA SER A 501 7.95 -11.34 6.54
C SER A 501 7.67 -10.33 7.66
N GLU A 502 6.40 -10.12 8.01
CA GLU A 502 6.01 -9.26 9.13
C GLU A 502 6.68 -9.68 10.45
N LYS A 503 6.68 -10.99 10.76
CA LYS A 503 7.40 -11.54 11.92
C LYS A 503 8.91 -11.30 11.85
N GLN A 504 9.52 -11.45 10.68
CA GLN A 504 10.96 -11.20 10.50
C GLN A 504 11.30 -9.74 10.79
N ILE A 505 10.48 -8.79 10.36
CA ILE A 505 10.65 -7.35 10.65
C ILE A 505 10.57 -7.10 12.16
N LEU A 506 9.55 -7.64 12.84
CA LEU A 506 9.38 -7.53 14.29
C LEU A 506 10.57 -8.11 15.06
N ALA A 507 11.07 -9.28 14.65
CA ALA A 507 12.23 -9.93 15.27
C ALA A 507 13.51 -9.07 15.13
N GLN A 508 13.80 -8.57 13.93
CA GLN A 508 14.95 -7.69 13.68
C GLN A 508 14.86 -6.37 14.46
N LEU A 509 13.66 -5.79 14.54
CA LEU A 509 13.41 -4.58 15.32
C LEU A 509 13.64 -4.83 16.82
N ARG A 510 13.13 -5.95 17.35
CA ARG A 510 13.35 -6.37 18.75
C ARG A 510 14.84 -6.48 19.06
N ASP A 511 15.61 -7.17 18.22
CA ASP A 511 17.05 -7.37 18.42
C ASP A 511 17.81 -6.04 18.42
N SER A 512 17.45 -5.14 17.50
CA SER A 512 18.02 -3.79 17.43
C SER A 512 17.73 -2.96 18.69
N LEU A 513 16.52 -3.07 19.25
CA LEU A 513 16.16 -2.41 20.51
C LEU A 513 16.91 -3.01 21.70
N VAL A 514 17.11 -4.33 21.75
CA VAL A 514 17.93 -5.00 22.77
C VAL A 514 19.37 -4.49 22.73
N GLN A 515 19.97 -4.43 21.55
CA GLN A 515 21.32 -3.89 21.39
C GLN A 515 21.41 -2.43 21.83
N LYS A 516 20.41 -1.62 21.45
CA LYS A 516 20.35 -0.21 21.85
C LYS A 516 20.25 -0.06 23.36
N LEU A 517 19.37 -0.81 24.03
CA LEU A 517 19.24 -0.78 25.50
C LEU A 517 20.53 -1.25 26.20
N GLY A 518 21.17 -2.30 25.69
CA GLY A 518 22.45 -2.79 26.21
C GLY A 518 23.57 -1.74 26.13
N SER A 519 23.60 -0.96 25.05
CA SER A 519 24.57 0.14 24.89
C SER A 519 24.39 1.26 25.92
N TYR A 520 23.14 1.55 26.33
CA TYR A 520 22.84 2.51 27.40
C TYR A 520 23.36 2.03 28.76
N GLN A 521 23.12 0.76 29.08
CA GLN A 521 23.55 0.16 30.35
C GLN A 521 25.09 0.12 30.46
N GLN A 522 25.78 -0.26 29.38
CA GLN A 522 27.26 -0.25 29.34
C GLN A 522 27.86 1.17 29.43
N GLY A 523 27.23 2.17 28.80
CA GLY A 523 27.66 3.57 28.90
C GLY A 523 27.48 4.17 30.30
N GLN A 524 26.45 3.74 31.03
CA GLN A 524 26.24 4.13 32.44
C GLN A 524 27.25 3.44 33.38
N ASP A 525 27.59 2.18 33.13
CA ASP A 525 28.62 1.47 33.91
C ASP A 525 30.01 2.08 33.74
N GLN A 526 30.40 2.47 32.52
CA GLN A 526 31.68 3.14 32.27
C GLN A 526 31.76 4.56 32.89
N ASN A 527 30.65 5.32 32.86
CA ASN A 527 30.57 6.61 33.53
C ASN A 527 30.52 6.47 35.06
N GLY A 528 29.90 5.41 35.58
CA GLY A 528 29.92 5.05 37.00
C GLY A 528 31.32 4.70 37.51
N VAL A 529 32.10 3.96 36.71
CA VAL A 529 33.51 3.63 37.00
C VAL A 529 34.39 4.89 36.97
N HIS A 530 34.17 5.82 36.04
CA HIS A 530 34.87 7.11 36.02
C HIS A 530 34.52 8.02 37.20
N HIS A 531 33.26 8.00 37.67
CA HIS A 531 32.85 8.73 38.88
C HIS A 531 33.40 8.11 40.17
N LEU A 532 33.54 6.78 40.23
CA LEU A 532 34.19 6.07 41.33
C LEU A 532 35.71 6.29 41.34
N GLN A 533 36.37 6.39 40.18
CA GLN A 533 37.78 6.78 40.09
C GLN A 533 38.01 8.25 40.49
N LYS A 534 37.14 9.18 40.09
CA LYS A 534 37.23 10.58 40.57
C LYS A 534 36.94 10.73 42.07
N ARG A 535 36.06 9.91 42.66
CA ARG A 535 35.85 9.89 44.12
C ARG A 535 37.01 9.26 44.88
N LYS A 536 37.70 8.26 44.32
CA LYS A 536 38.93 7.69 44.93
C LYS A 536 40.12 8.65 44.88
N ILE A 537 40.24 9.46 43.83
CA ILE A 537 41.35 10.44 43.71
C ILE A 537 41.17 11.64 44.68
N ASN A 538 39.93 11.97 45.08
CA ASN A 538 39.66 13.08 46.01
C ASN A 538 39.68 12.70 47.51
N CYS A 539 39.81 11.42 47.87
CA CYS A 539 39.90 11.01 49.28
C CYS A 539 41.34 10.74 49.77
N ASP A 540 42.34 10.69 48.87
CA ASP A 540 43.73 10.36 49.20
C ASP A 540 44.69 11.59 49.23
N THR A 541 44.19 12.83 49.18
CA THR A 541 45.04 14.04 49.13
C THR A 541 44.93 15.00 50.33
N ASP A 542 44.25 14.65 51.43
CA ASP A 542 44.07 15.57 52.58
C ASP A 542 44.64 15.07 53.92
N LEU A 543 45.65 14.17 53.90
CA LEU A 543 46.36 13.75 55.11
C LEU A 543 47.86 13.53 54.84
N ASP A 544 48.62 14.62 54.69
CA ASP A 544 50.01 14.80 55.18
C ASP A 544 50.70 15.92 54.40
N LEU A 545 50.67 17.16 54.90
CA LEU A 545 51.63 18.21 54.54
C LEU A 545 51.44 19.45 55.41
N ASN A 546 51.60 19.29 56.73
CA ASN A 546 51.79 20.43 57.63
C ASN A 546 52.62 20.03 58.86
N GLN A 547 53.81 19.47 58.63
CA GLN A 547 54.87 19.39 59.64
C GLN A 547 56.19 19.05 58.95
N CYS A 548 56.95 20.06 58.52
CA CYS A 548 58.41 20.15 58.64
C CYS A 548 58.98 21.26 57.74
N GLN A 549 59.93 22.01 58.30
CA GLN A 549 60.89 22.93 57.65
C GLN A 549 60.49 24.40 57.47
N ALA A 550 60.55 25.16 58.57
CA ALA A 550 61.01 26.54 58.53
C ALA A 550 61.65 26.95 59.87
N ALA A 551 62.83 26.42 60.16
CA ALA A 551 63.74 26.96 61.15
C ALA A 551 65.17 26.89 60.60
N ILE A 552 65.96 27.94 60.89
CA ILE A 552 67.35 28.19 60.47
C ILE A 552 67.46 29.04 59.20
N LYS A 553 67.34 30.36 59.38
CA LYS A 553 68.45 31.32 59.12
C LYS A 553 68.07 32.72 59.60
N SER A 554 68.27 32.96 60.90
CA SER A 554 68.58 34.30 61.42
C SER A 554 70.10 34.49 61.36
N ARG A 555 70.57 35.43 60.53
CA ARG A 555 71.70 36.32 60.82
C ARG A 555 72.03 37.24 59.65
N LYS A 556 71.79 38.54 59.86
CA LYS A 556 72.59 39.75 59.53
C LYS A 556 71.66 40.90 59.14
N THR A 557 71.26 41.72 60.11
CA THR A 557 71.82 43.08 60.36
C THR A 557 71.65 44.03 59.17
N HIS A 558 70.64 44.90 59.19
CA HIS A 558 70.76 46.23 59.76
C HIS A 558 69.40 46.84 60.06
#